data_AF-A0A965TFC3-F1
#
_entry.id   AF-A0A965TFC3-F1
#
_cell.length_a   1.000
_cell.length_b   1.000
_cell.length_c   1.000
_cell.angle_alpha   90.00
_cell.angle_beta   90.00
_cell.angle_gamma   90.00
#
_symmetry.space_group_name_H-M   'P 1'
#
loop_
_entity.id
_entity.type
_entity.pdbx_description
1 polymer ?
#
loop_
_entity_poly.entity_id
_entity_poly.type
_entity_poly.pdbx_seq_one_letter_code
_entity_poly.pdbx_strand_id
1 'polypeptide(L)'
;MYRETKIYNDGSHYIAIPPTTNKAKRSKRIKEELITVVEEEFETATNPTSAVNTTTESNNTPAESFDAESEIRCDTEAEPIDEVGDNEPKQEKRKKVRQTTRSEIFNTLYIESIEMPKSKRRKFLIDGMRKYFQSDKQTVGYVNDKLEKKQRSIICRRIRFTRKAYMHDFNYFVTLTYNNELHTEASFKKKLKTCLNNFHNRKDWKYMGIWERSPKGRLHFHALFYIPNGTMPGELFTKRDYNLSTFKMQNTVQNTFFNSRFGRSDFEEVDKNLLRIGNSVAYILKYIEKTGEKFVYSRGLPMYLISDVEEDDVAT
;
A
#
# COMPACT_ATOMS: atom_id res chain seq x y z
N MET A 1 -23.73 -0.48 35.86
CA MET A 1 -22.32 -0.77 35.55
C MET A 1 -22.20 -1.69 34.34
N TYR A 2 -21.45 -1.27 33.32
CA TYR A 2 -21.11 -2.07 32.13
C TYR A 2 -19.73 -2.72 32.28
N ARG A 3 -19.70 -4.03 32.52
CA ARG A 3 -18.45 -4.78 32.73
C ARG A 3 -17.76 -5.19 31.42
N GLU A 4 -16.44 -5.31 31.45
CA GLU A 4 -15.58 -5.77 30.34
C GLU A 4 -15.84 -5.03 29.01
N THR A 5 -16.11 -3.73 29.09
CA THR A 5 -16.52 -2.89 27.98
C THR A 5 -15.33 -2.54 27.09
N LYS A 6 -15.51 -2.65 25.77
CA LYS A 6 -14.49 -2.24 24.79
C LYS A 6 -14.62 -0.76 24.50
N ILE A 7 -13.58 0.00 24.80
CA ILE A 7 -13.56 1.45 24.62
C ILE A 7 -12.58 1.80 23.51
N TYR A 8 -12.98 2.62 22.55
CA TYR A 8 -12.08 3.20 21.55
C TYR A 8 -12.29 4.69 21.39
N ASN A 9 -11.25 5.41 20.99
CA ASN A 9 -11.34 6.81 20.59
C ASN A 9 -11.64 6.90 19.08
N ASP A 10 -12.68 7.65 18.70
CA ASP A 10 -13.07 7.88 17.31
C ASP A 10 -12.38 9.09 16.66
N GLY A 11 -11.55 9.80 17.43
CA GLY A 11 -10.90 11.05 17.07
C GLY A 11 -11.60 12.28 17.64
N SER A 12 -12.61 12.12 18.48
CA SER A 12 -13.26 13.19 19.24
C SER A 12 -13.74 12.71 20.62
N HIS A 13 -14.40 11.56 20.66
CA HIS A 13 -14.98 10.97 21.86
C HIS A 13 -14.48 9.54 22.08
N TYR A 14 -14.59 9.09 23.33
CA TYR A 14 -14.45 7.67 23.66
C TYR A 14 -15.81 6.97 23.52
N ILE A 15 -15.84 5.91 22.72
CA ILE A 15 -17.03 5.11 22.46
C ILE A 15 -16.88 3.75 23.15
N ALA A 16 -17.81 3.47 24.05
CA ALA A 16 -17.94 2.23 24.79
C ALA A 16 -18.84 1.22 24.02
N ILE A 17 -18.35 0.00 23.84
CA ILE A 17 -19.11 -1.12 23.27
C ILE A 17 -19.22 -2.21 24.35
N PRO A 18 -20.39 -2.38 24.99
CA PRO A 18 -20.57 -3.43 25.98
C PRO A 18 -20.43 -4.82 25.35
N PRO A 19 -19.98 -5.84 26.10
CA PRO A 19 -19.86 -7.19 25.59
C PRO A 19 -21.24 -7.73 25.18
N THR A 20 -21.28 -8.39 24.02
CA THR A 20 -22.50 -9.05 23.51
C THR A 20 -22.24 -10.53 23.32
N THR A 21 -23.20 -11.37 23.74
CA THR A 21 -23.14 -12.82 23.51
C THR A 21 -23.74 -13.16 22.16
N ASN A 22 -22.90 -13.41 21.14
CA ASN A 22 -23.39 -13.90 19.86
C ASN A 22 -23.54 -15.43 19.91
N LYS A 23 -24.79 -15.92 19.95
CA LYS A 23 -25.11 -17.36 19.99
C LYS A 23 -24.91 -18.05 18.62
N ALA A 24 -24.69 -17.31 17.54
CA ALA A 24 -24.53 -17.88 16.20
C ALA A 24 -23.17 -18.59 16.07
N LYS A 25 -23.20 -19.84 15.61
CA LYS A 25 -21.97 -20.60 15.29
C LYS A 25 -21.23 -19.91 14.15
N ARG A 26 -19.92 -19.72 14.30
CA ARG A 26 -19.06 -19.26 13.19
C ARG A 26 -19.14 -20.28 12.05
N SER A 27 -19.51 -19.83 10.86
CA SER A 27 -19.49 -20.66 9.66
C SER A 27 -18.07 -21.17 9.40
N LYS A 28 -17.94 -22.47 9.08
CA LYS A 28 -16.66 -23.07 8.74
C LYS A 28 -16.16 -22.48 7.41
N ARG A 29 -14.85 -22.23 7.32
CA ARG A 29 -14.23 -21.75 6.09
C ARG A 29 -14.27 -22.86 5.04
N ILE A 30 -15.01 -22.64 3.95
CA ILE A 30 -15.07 -23.56 2.80
C ILE A 30 -13.70 -23.56 2.11
N LYS A 31 -13.13 -24.74 1.85
CA LYS A 31 -11.89 -24.89 1.08
C LYS A 31 -12.21 -24.74 -0.41
N GLU A 32 -11.41 -23.96 -1.13
CA GLU A 32 -11.60 -23.74 -2.56
C GLU A 32 -11.02 -24.91 -3.37
N GLU A 33 -11.71 -25.27 -4.46
CA GLU A 33 -11.30 -26.33 -5.37
C GLU A 33 -10.19 -25.85 -6.32
N LEU A 34 -9.25 -26.75 -6.64
CA LEU A 34 -8.22 -26.55 -7.65
C LEU A 34 -8.83 -26.72 -9.05
N ILE A 35 -8.42 -25.86 -9.97
CA ILE A 35 -8.84 -25.86 -11.38
C ILE A 35 -7.60 -25.91 -12.26
N THR A 36 -7.70 -26.70 -13.32
CA THR A 36 -6.72 -26.77 -14.38
C THR A 36 -6.93 -25.61 -15.35
N VAL A 37 -5.97 -24.68 -15.42
CA VAL A 37 -5.97 -23.59 -16.41
C VAL A 37 -5.00 -23.98 -17.53
N VAL A 38 -5.48 -23.88 -18.76
CA VAL A 38 -4.66 -24.00 -19.98
C VAL A 38 -4.39 -22.58 -20.45
N GLU A 39 -3.14 -22.13 -20.35
CA GLU A 39 -2.73 -20.84 -20.90
C GLU A 39 -2.56 -21.00 -22.43
N GLU A 40 -3.37 -20.29 -23.21
CA GLU A 40 -3.16 -20.14 -24.65
C GLU A 40 -2.32 -18.88 -24.88
N GLU A 41 -1.04 -19.05 -25.26
CA GLU A 41 -0.19 -17.94 -25.68
C GLU A 41 -0.72 -17.37 -27.00
N PHE A 42 -1.25 -16.15 -26.95
CA PHE A 42 -1.40 -15.32 -28.15
C PHE A 42 -0.06 -14.60 -28.38
N GLU A 43 0.63 -14.98 -29.45
CA GLU A 43 1.74 -14.21 -30.00
C GLU A 43 1.19 -12.84 -30.45
N THR A 44 1.38 -11.80 -29.64
CA THR A 44 1.21 -10.43 -30.13
C THR A 44 2.42 -10.10 -31.00
N ALA A 45 2.23 -10.18 -32.32
CA ALA A 45 3.17 -9.66 -33.30
C ALA A 45 3.40 -8.16 -33.05
N THR A 46 4.63 -7.83 -32.69
CA THR A 46 5.16 -6.47 -32.65
C THR A 46 5.40 -5.98 -34.07
N ASN A 47 4.78 -4.86 -34.47
CA ASN A 47 5.24 -4.05 -35.60
C ASN A 47 5.49 -2.61 -35.13
N PRO A 48 6.60 -1.97 -35.52
CA PRO A 48 6.97 -0.64 -35.05
C PRO A 48 6.50 0.51 -35.97
N THR A 49 6.37 1.69 -35.35
CA THR A 49 6.49 3.06 -35.90
C THR A 49 5.32 3.65 -36.72
N SER A 50 4.67 4.69 -36.17
CA SER A 50 4.71 6.09 -36.70
C SER A 50 3.85 7.08 -35.91
N ALA A 51 4.54 8.03 -35.26
CA ALA A 51 4.32 9.49 -35.24
C ALA A 51 2.89 10.13 -35.22
N VAL A 52 2.71 10.99 -34.19
CA VAL A 52 2.11 12.36 -34.24
C VAL A 52 0.58 12.47 -34.14
N ASN A 53 0.01 12.95 -33.01
CA ASN A 53 -0.10 14.37 -32.65
C ASN A 53 -0.84 14.59 -31.31
N THR A 54 -0.50 15.70 -30.67
CA THR A 54 -0.89 16.21 -29.35
C THR A 54 -2.36 16.65 -29.27
N THR A 55 -3.04 16.37 -28.16
CA THR A 55 -3.97 17.35 -27.55
C THR A 55 -4.03 17.15 -26.04
N THR A 56 -3.68 18.21 -25.34
CA THR A 56 -3.64 18.41 -23.90
C THR A 56 -5.04 18.45 -23.29
N GLU A 57 -5.24 17.81 -22.12
CA GLU A 57 -6.02 18.41 -21.04
C GLU A 57 -5.50 17.90 -19.67
N SER A 58 -5.22 18.89 -18.82
CA SER A 58 -4.50 18.87 -17.55
C SER A 58 -5.25 18.19 -16.40
N ASN A 59 -4.53 17.60 -15.43
CA ASN A 59 -4.74 17.87 -14.00
C ASN A 59 -3.60 17.33 -13.08
N ASN A 60 -2.84 18.31 -12.56
CA ASN A 60 -2.01 18.41 -11.34
C ASN A 60 -1.95 17.24 -10.34
N THR A 61 -0.75 16.73 -10.02
CA THR A 61 0.05 17.02 -8.80
C THR A 61 1.34 16.15 -8.76
N PRO A 62 2.40 16.53 -8.02
CA PRO A 62 3.68 16.77 -8.66
C PRO A 62 4.80 15.87 -8.11
N ALA A 63 5.87 15.76 -8.88
CA ALA A 63 7.08 15.09 -8.45
C ALA A 63 8.33 15.84 -8.91
N GLU A 64 9.40 15.70 -8.12
CA GLU A 64 10.54 16.62 -8.02
C GLU A 64 11.89 15.97 -8.33
N SER A 65 12.76 16.72 -9.01
CA SER A 65 13.86 16.31 -9.91
C SER A 65 15.18 17.00 -9.53
N PHE A 66 16.32 16.29 -9.53
CA PHE A 66 17.51 16.41 -10.44
C PHE A 66 18.57 17.45 -9.94
N ASP A 67 19.89 17.48 -10.20
CA ASP A 67 20.82 16.99 -11.26
C ASP A 67 22.31 16.92 -10.77
N ALA A 68 23.21 16.25 -11.54
CA ALA A 68 24.47 16.81 -12.11
C ALA A 68 25.35 15.77 -12.89
N GLU A 69 26.07 16.26 -13.92
CA GLU A 69 26.54 15.61 -15.17
C GLU A 69 28.03 15.19 -15.25
N SER A 70 28.42 14.39 -16.28
CA SER A 70 29.51 14.71 -17.25
C SER A 70 29.70 13.69 -18.43
N GLU A 71 29.51 14.17 -19.66
CA GLU A 71 30.24 14.01 -20.96
C GLU A 71 30.67 12.66 -21.63
N ILE A 72 29.97 12.33 -22.73
CA ILE A 72 30.34 11.99 -24.15
C ILE A 72 31.70 11.34 -24.55
N ARG A 73 31.64 10.21 -25.30
CA ARG A 73 32.19 10.04 -26.68
C ARG A 73 31.77 8.74 -27.40
N CYS A 74 31.46 8.88 -28.70
CA CYS A 74 31.09 7.90 -29.73
C CYS A 74 32.23 6.93 -30.12
N ASP A 75 31.92 5.75 -30.65
CA ASP A 75 32.08 5.46 -32.09
C ASP A 75 31.49 4.10 -32.51
N THR A 76 31.25 3.99 -33.82
CA THR A 76 30.35 3.12 -34.58
C THR A 76 31.15 2.05 -35.33
N GLU A 77 30.56 0.90 -35.68
CA GLU A 77 30.84 0.04 -36.87
C GLU A 77 29.91 -1.20 -36.79
N ALA A 78 28.81 -1.33 -37.56
CA ALA A 78 28.64 -1.69 -38.99
C ALA A 78 28.87 -3.18 -39.34
N GLU A 79 27.75 -3.93 -39.51
CA GLU A 79 27.33 -4.97 -40.53
C GLU A 79 28.40 -5.83 -41.27
N PRO A 80 28.13 -7.10 -41.74
CA PRO A 80 26.88 -7.51 -42.42
C PRO A 80 26.36 -8.98 -42.30
N ILE A 81 25.05 -9.09 -42.56
CA ILE A 81 24.21 -10.05 -43.34
C ILE A 81 24.87 -11.34 -43.88
N ASP A 82 24.18 -12.49 -43.75
CA ASP A 82 24.01 -13.49 -44.84
C ASP A 82 22.78 -14.41 -44.67
N GLU A 83 22.41 -15.03 -45.79
CA GLU A 83 21.10 -15.41 -46.31
C GLU A 83 20.35 -16.64 -45.74
N VAL A 84 19.05 -16.60 -46.05
CA VAL A 84 17.95 -17.58 -46.04
C VAL A 84 18.32 -19.06 -46.27
N GLY A 85 17.67 -19.94 -45.52
CA GLY A 85 17.47 -21.35 -45.88
C GLY A 85 16.25 -21.94 -45.17
N ASP A 86 15.15 -22.09 -45.89
CA ASP A 86 13.91 -22.76 -45.46
C ASP A 86 14.15 -24.17 -44.91
N ASN A 87 13.51 -24.50 -43.78
CA ASN A 87 12.81 -25.77 -43.57
C ASN A 87 12.06 -25.73 -42.22
N GLU A 88 10.72 -25.66 -42.29
CA GLU A 88 9.84 -25.92 -41.15
C GLU A 88 10.08 -27.33 -40.58
N PRO A 89 10.05 -27.45 -39.25
CA PRO A 89 9.19 -28.44 -38.63
C PRO A 89 8.17 -27.75 -37.73
N LYS A 90 6.88 -27.95 -38.02
CA LYS A 90 5.74 -27.59 -37.17
C LYS A 90 5.98 -28.08 -35.74
N GLN A 91 6.38 -27.18 -34.85
CA GLN A 91 6.43 -27.47 -33.42
C GLN A 91 5.02 -27.31 -32.83
N GLU A 92 4.44 -28.44 -32.44
CA GLU A 92 3.18 -28.52 -31.71
C GLU A 92 3.29 -27.71 -30.41
N LYS A 93 2.47 -26.65 -30.30
CA LYS A 93 2.43 -25.74 -29.13
C LYS A 93 2.13 -26.55 -27.88
N ARG A 94 3.15 -26.82 -27.06
CA ARG A 94 2.99 -27.51 -25.77
C ARG A 94 2.23 -26.60 -24.80
N LYS A 95 0.93 -26.84 -24.69
CA LYS A 95 0.04 -26.23 -23.70
C LYS A 95 0.61 -26.45 -22.29
N LYS A 96 1.11 -25.39 -21.65
CA LYS A 96 1.53 -25.44 -20.24
C LYS A 96 0.28 -25.50 -19.38
N VAL A 97 0.07 -26.65 -18.75
CA VAL A 97 -1.05 -26.88 -17.84
C VAL A 97 -0.65 -26.42 -16.44
N ARG A 98 -1.34 -25.41 -15.88
CA ARG A 98 -1.11 -24.94 -14.51
C ARG A 98 -2.32 -25.22 -13.63
N GLN A 99 -2.10 -25.86 -12.48
CA GLN A 99 -3.14 -25.95 -11.44
C GLN A 99 -3.18 -24.64 -10.65
N THR A 100 -4.34 -23.98 -10.65
CA THR A 100 -4.59 -22.74 -9.89
C THR A 100 -5.98 -22.79 -9.25
N THR A 101 -6.28 -21.87 -8.33
CA THR A 101 -7.63 -21.75 -7.75
C THR A 101 -8.47 -20.68 -8.45
N ARG A 102 -9.81 -20.79 -8.40
CA ARG A 102 -10.72 -19.71 -8.83
C ARG A 102 -10.39 -18.37 -8.16
N SER A 103 -9.87 -18.38 -6.93
CA SER A 103 -9.53 -17.14 -6.24
C SER A 103 -8.20 -16.55 -6.69
N GLU A 104 -7.23 -17.35 -7.12
CA GLU A 104 -5.99 -16.85 -7.70
C GLU A 104 -6.27 -16.14 -9.01
N ILE A 105 -7.04 -16.78 -9.91
CA ILE A 105 -7.49 -16.18 -11.17
C ILE A 105 -8.27 -14.88 -10.92
N PHE A 106 -9.18 -14.89 -9.94
CA PHE A 106 -9.88 -13.66 -9.56
C PHE A 106 -8.91 -12.57 -9.10
N ASN A 107 -7.89 -12.91 -8.31
CA ASN A 107 -6.94 -11.93 -7.79
C ASN A 107 -6.06 -11.35 -8.91
N THR A 108 -5.65 -12.14 -9.90
CA THR A 108 -4.87 -11.64 -11.06
C THR A 108 -5.70 -10.67 -11.88
N LEU A 109 -6.90 -11.07 -12.32
CA LEU A 109 -7.84 -10.21 -13.05
C LEU A 109 -8.21 -8.95 -12.25
N TYR A 110 -8.33 -9.09 -10.92
CA TYR A 110 -8.61 -7.94 -10.05
C TYR A 110 -7.46 -6.94 -10.06
N ILE A 111 -6.19 -7.39 -10.03
CA ILE A 111 -5.01 -6.53 -10.07
C ILE A 111 -4.93 -5.79 -11.41
N GLU A 112 -5.12 -6.51 -12.52
CA GLU A 112 -5.13 -5.93 -13.88
C GLU A 112 -6.21 -4.86 -14.06
N SER A 113 -7.31 -4.96 -13.33
CA SER A 113 -8.45 -4.06 -13.43
C SER A 113 -8.52 -2.99 -12.33
N ILE A 114 -7.46 -2.80 -11.53
CA ILE A 114 -7.41 -1.81 -10.43
C ILE A 114 -7.61 -0.38 -10.95
N GLU A 115 -7.07 -0.04 -12.11
CA GLU A 115 -7.17 1.33 -12.65
C GLU A 115 -8.54 1.62 -13.30
N MET A 116 -9.31 0.57 -13.60
CA MET A 116 -10.62 0.71 -14.23
C MET A 116 -11.68 1.24 -13.25
N PRO A 117 -12.69 2.01 -13.71
CA PRO A 117 -13.86 2.37 -12.90
C PRO A 117 -14.57 1.14 -12.33
N LYS A 118 -15.17 1.25 -11.13
CA LYS A 118 -15.81 0.14 -10.42
C LYS A 118 -16.82 -0.66 -11.26
N SER A 119 -17.61 0.04 -12.08
CA SER A 119 -18.60 -0.59 -12.98
C SER A 119 -17.95 -1.38 -14.11
N LYS A 120 -16.92 -0.83 -14.76
CA LYS A 120 -16.15 -1.50 -15.82
C LYS A 120 -15.36 -2.68 -15.27
N ARG A 121 -14.71 -2.50 -14.11
CA ARG A 121 -14.01 -3.56 -13.38
C ARG A 121 -14.92 -4.76 -13.11
N ARG A 122 -16.13 -4.50 -12.63
CA ARG A 122 -17.10 -5.57 -12.34
C ARG A 122 -17.44 -6.38 -13.60
N LYS A 123 -17.67 -5.71 -14.74
CA LYS A 123 -17.95 -6.40 -16.02
C LYS A 123 -16.76 -7.23 -16.47
N PHE A 124 -15.57 -6.64 -16.51
CA PHE A 124 -14.31 -7.31 -16.84
C PHE A 124 -14.09 -8.59 -16.01
N LEU A 125 -14.33 -8.52 -14.69
CA LEU A 125 -14.21 -9.68 -13.81
C LEU A 125 -15.24 -10.78 -14.10
N ILE A 126 -16.49 -10.41 -14.43
CA ILE A 126 -17.53 -11.39 -14.79
C ILE A 126 -17.13 -12.10 -16.09
N ASP A 127 -16.71 -11.33 -17.10
CA ASP A 127 -16.35 -11.86 -18.41
C ASP A 127 -15.13 -12.79 -18.31
N GLY A 128 -14.08 -12.37 -17.59
CA GLY A 128 -12.87 -13.16 -17.38
C GLY A 128 -13.10 -14.42 -16.55
N MET A 129 -14.04 -14.39 -15.60
CA MET A 129 -14.36 -15.55 -14.75
C MET A 129 -15.37 -16.52 -15.39
N ARG A 130 -16.12 -16.10 -16.41
CA ARG A 130 -17.23 -16.87 -17.00
C ARG A 130 -16.81 -18.27 -17.46
N LYS A 131 -15.57 -18.44 -17.95
CA LYS A 131 -15.02 -19.71 -18.41
C LYS A 131 -14.88 -20.78 -17.31
N TYR A 132 -14.92 -20.38 -16.04
CA TYR A 132 -14.65 -21.27 -14.89
C TYR A 132 -15.91 -21.66 -14.09
N PHE A 133 -17.10 -21.34 -14.61
CA PHE A 133 -18.40 -21.63 -14.00
C PHE A 133 -19.39 -22.19 -15.03
N GLN A 134 -20.34 -23.00 -14.56
CA GLN A 134 -21.35 -23.63 -15.42
C GLN A 134 -22.51 -22.68 -15.78
N SER A 135 -22.81 -21.72 -14.91
CA SER A 135 -23.93 -20.79 -15.06
C SER A 135 -23.47 -19.36 -14.84
N ASP A 136 -23.99 -18.44 -15.66
CA ASP A 136 -23.72 -17.00 -15.51
C ASP A 136 -24.13 -16.48 -14.12
N LYS A 137 -25.23 -17.00 -13.56
CA LYS A 137 -25.69 -16.67 -12.21
C LYS A 137 -24.64 -17.03 -11.14
N GLN A 138 -23.95 -18.16 -11.30
CA GLN A 138 -22.89 -18.58 -10.38
C GLN A 138 -21.67 -17.66 -10.51
N THR A 139 -21.26 -17.32 -11.74
CA THR A 139 -20.16 -16.38 -12.01
C THR A 139 -20.43 -15.03 -11.35
N VAL A 140 -21.61 -14.45 -11.60
CA VAL A 140 -22.01 -13.15 -11.06
C VAL A 140 -22.04 -13.17 -9.53
N GLY A 141 -22.64 -14.21 -8.92
CA GLY A 141 -22.67 -14.39 -7.48
C GLY A 141 -21.27 -14.45 -6.87
N TYR A 142 -20.38 -15.28 -7.43
CA TYR A 142 -19.02 -15.43 -6.95
C TYR A 142 -18.19 -14.13 -7.05
N VAL A 143 -18.29 -13.42 -8.18
CA VAL A 143 -17.58 -12.14 -8.37
C VAL A 143 -18.09 -11.09 -7.38
N ASN A 144 -19.41 -10.95 -7.22
CA ASN A 144 -19.99 -10.00 -6.27
C ASN A 144 -19.54 -10.31 -4.82
N ASP A 145 -19.58 -11.57 -4.39
CA ASP A 145 -19.13 -12.01 -3.07
C ASP A 145 -17.65 -11.67 -2.82
N LYS A 146 -16.79 -11.87 -3.84
CA LYS A 146 -15.36 -11.55 -3.73
C LYS A 146 -15.13 -10.06 -3.66
N LEU A 147 -15.85 -9.26 -4.44
CA LEU A 147 -15.79 -7.79 -4.38
C LEU A 147 -16.27 -7.27 -3.03
N GLU A 148 -17.37 -7.79 -2.49
CA GLU A 148 -17.87 -7.43 -1.17
C GLU A 148 -16.85 -7.78 -0.07
N LYS A 149 -16.23 -8.97 -0.13
CA LYS A 149 -15.15 -9.36 0.79
C LYS A 149 -13.95 -8.42 0.72
N LYS A 150 -13.57 -7.94 -0.48
CA LYS A 150 -12.50 -6.93 -0.65
C LYS A 150 -12.90 -5.60 -0.02
N GLN A 151 -14.12 -5.12 -0.27
CA GLN A 151 -14.65 -3.89 0.31
C GLN A 151 -14.69 -3.97 1.85
N ARG A 152 -15.26 -5.04 2.40
CA ARG A 152 -15.33 -5.28 3.85
C ARG A 152 -13.93 -5.35 4.47
N SER A 153 -12.98 -5.99 3.80
CA SER A 153 -11.58 -6.02 4.24
C SER A 153 -10.96 -4.62 4.32
N ILE A 154 -11.20 -3.76 3.32
CA ILE A 154 -10.74 -2.36 3.34
C ILE A 154 -11.37 -1.60 4.52
N ILE A 155 -12.70 -1.70 4.70
CA ILE A 155 -13.42 -1.04 5.81
C ILE A 155 -12.86 -1.50 7.15
N CYS A 156 -12.69 -2.80 7.37
CA CYS A 156 -12.13 -3.33 8.62
C CYS A 156 -10.69 -2.87 8.86
N ARG A 157 -9.86 -2.79 7.81
CA ARG A 157 -8.49 -2.26 7.91
C ARG A 157 -8.50 -0.78 8.29
N ARG A 158 -9.37 0.02 7.66
CA ARG A 158 -9.56 1.44 7.96
C ARG A 158 -9.94 1.65 9.42
N ILE A 159 -11.02 1.00 9.87
CA ILE A 159 -11.48 1.06 11.26
C ILE A 159 -10.34 0.69 12.23
N ARG A 160 -9.62 -0.39 11.93
CA ARG A 160 -8.53 -0.85 12.79
C ARG A 160 -7.38 0.15 12.85
N PHE A 161 -7.00 0.72 11.71
CA PHE A 161 -5.93 1.71 11.64
C PHE A 161 -6.33 2.97 12.41
N THR A 162 -7.51 3.53 12.13
CA THR A 162 -8.03 4.74 12.78
C THR A 162 -8.12 4.58 14.29
N ARG A 163 -8.73 3.51 14.77
CA ARG A 163 -8.84 3.25 16.23
C ARG A 163 -7.46 3.11 16.88
N LYS A 164 -6.52 2.41 16.25
CA LYS A 164 -5.15 2.32 16.78
C LYS A 164 -4.44 3.68 16.75
N ALA A 165 -4.68 4.52 15.75
CA ALA A 165 -4.05 5.83 15.66
C ALA A 165 -4.52 6.73 16.81
N TYR A 166 -5.83 6.85 17.04
CA TYR A 166 -6.38 7.72 18.07
C TYR A 166 -6.25 7.20 19.51
N MET A 167 -5.96 5.91 19.69
CA MET A 167 -5.73 5.33 21.00
C MET A 167 -4.30 5.50 21.52
N HIS A 168 -3.39 6.06 20.72
CA HIS A 168 -1.98 6.22 21.08
C HIS A 168 -1.48 7.62 20.72
N ASP A 169 -0.59 8.15 21.55
CA ASP A 169 -0.11 9.53 21.45
C ASP A 169 1.05 9.67 20.45
N PHE A 170 0.81 9.40 19.17
CA PHE A 170 1.82 9.63 18.13
C PHE A 170 2.22 11.12 18.07
N ASN A 171 3.52 11.41 18.02
CA ASN A 171 4.08 12.77 18.08
C ASN A 171 4.84 13.19 16.81
N TYR A 172 5.09 12.26 15.88
CA TYR A 172 5.67 12.58 14.57
C TYR A 172 4.94 11.88 13.44
N PHE A 173 4.77 12.60 12.33
CA PHE A 173 4.47 12.05 11.03
C PHE A 173 5.77 12.03 10.23
N VAL A 174 6.20 10.83 9.86
CA VAL A 174 7.52 10.59 9.29
C VAL A 174 7.37 10.04 7.88
N THR A 175 8.08 10.67 6.95
CA THR A 175 8.27 10.18 5.59
C THR A 175 9.72 9.75 5.41
N LEU A 176 9.94 8.47 5.13
CA LEU A 176 11.26 7.92 4.87
C LEU A 176 11.39 7.51 3.40
N THR A 177 12.41 8.05 2.75
CA THR A 177 12.70 7.84 1.33
C THR A 177 14.09 7.24 1.20
N TYR A 178 14.22 6.08 0.57
CA TYR A 178 15.55 5.46 0.47
C TYR A 178 16.42 6.11 -0.62
N ASN A 179 17.73 6.11 -0.38
CA ASN A 179 18.74 6.41 -1.39
C ASN A 179 19.11 5.10 -2.13
N ASN A 180 19.07 5.13 -3.46
CA ASN A 180 19.42 4.01 -4.34
C ASN A 180 20.88 3.56 -4.17
N GLU A 181 21.79 4.46 -3.79
CA GLU A 181 23.19 4.14 -3.51
C GLU A 181 23.35 3.29 -2.25
N LEU A 182 22.45 3.46 -1.27
CA LEU A 182 22.51 2.75 0.00
C LEU A 182 21.73 1.44 -0.03
N HIS A 183 20.59 1.44 -0.72
CA HIS A 183 19.59 0.37 -0.63
C HIS A 183 18.92 0.07 -1.97
N THR A 184 18.62 -1.22 -2.19
CA THR A 184 17.52 -1.66 -3.04
C THR A 184 16.19 -1.62 -2.27
N GLU A 185 15.04 -1.59 -2.94
CA GLU A 185 13.73 -1.59 -2.27
C GLU A 185 13.55 -2.74 -1.27
N ALA A 186 13.98 -3.96 -1.65
CA ALA A 186 13.90 -5.13 -0.79
C ALA A 186 14.76 -4.95 0.47
N SER A 187 15.98 -4.44 0.30
CA SER A 187 16.89 -4.16 1.42
C SER A 187 16.38 -3.03 2.32
N PHE A 188 15.78 -1.99 1.74
CA PHE A 188 15.17 -0.87 2.48
C PHE A 188 14.00 -1.37 3.34
N LYS A 189 13.04 -2.09 2.75
CA LYS A 189 11.90 -2.68 3.48
C LYS A 189 12.37 -3.55 4.64
N LYS A 190 13.37 -4.41 4.41
CA LYS A 190 13.89 -5.32 5.43
C LYS A 190 14.63 -4.57 6.55
N LYS A 191 15.63 -3.74 6.19
CA LYS A 191 16.47 -3.03 7.16
C LYS A 191 15.68 -2.01 7.96
N LEU A 192 14.74 -1.29 7.34
CA LEU A 192 13.88 -0.35 8.06
C LEU A 192 12.97 -1.06 9.06
N LYS A 193 12.30 -2.15 8.66
CA LYS A 193 11.47 -2.95 9.58
C LYS A 193 12.26 -3.45 10.79
N THR A 194 13.47 -3.99 10.55
CA THR A 194 14.34 -4.45 11.64
C THR A 194 14.74 -3.29 12.56
N CYS A 195 15.10 -2.14 11.98
CA CYS A 195 15.45 -0.93 12.73
C CYS A 195 14.31 -0.47 13.65
N LEU A 196 13.11 -0.30 13.10
CA LEU A 196 11.93 0.13 13.86
C LEU A 196 11.53 -0.88 14.93
N ASN A 197 11.64 -2.19 14.64
CA ASN A 197 11.39 -3.23 15.63
C ASN A 197 12.40 -3.18 16.79
N ASN A 198 13.66 -2.86 16.52
CA ASN A 198 14.67 -2.68 17.57
C ASN A 198 14.38 -1.44 18.43
N PHE A 199 13.96 -0.33 17.82
CA PHE A 199 13.54 0.85 18.58
C PHE A 199 12.29 0.58 19.42
N HIS A 200 11.33 -0.16 18.90
CA HIS A 200 10.18 -0.60 19.68
C HIS A 200 10.59 -1.40 20.91
N ASN A 201 11.47 -2.40 20.74
CA ASN A 201 11.85 -3.30 21.84
C ASN A 201 12.81 -2.67 22.86
N ARG A 202 13.63 -1.70 22.44
CA ARG A 202 14.72 -1.15 23.28
C ARG A 202 14.47 0.26 23.78
N LYS A 203 13.55 0.99 23.15
CA LYS A 203 13.31 2.41 23.40
C LYS A 203 11.82 2.75 23.47
N ASP A 204 10.94 1.75 23.53
CA ASP A 204 9.48 1.90 23.61
C ASP A 204 8.86 2.74 22.48
N TRP A 205 9.49 2.74 21.31
CA TRP A 205 8.91 3.39 20.14
C TRP A 205 7.61 2.69 19.75
N LYS A 206 6.64 3.49 19.31
CA LYS A 206 5.46 2.98 18.60
C LYS A 206 5.45 3.53 17.20
N TYR A 207 5.04 2.72 16.24
CA TYR A 207 4.93 3.18 14.86
C TYR A 207 3.76 2.53 14.14
N MET A 208 3.19 3.25 13.19
CA MET A 208 2.11 2.80 12.31
C MET A 208 2.25 3.46 10.95
N GLY A 209 2.46 2.68 9.88
CA GLY A 209 2.72 3.25 8.57
C GLY A 209 2.39 2.35 7.39
N ILE A 210 2.63 2.87 6.21
CA ILE A 210 2.37 2.23 4.92
C ILE A 210 3.54 2.45 3.97
N TRP A 211 3.75 1.46 3.10
CA TRP A 211 4.66 1.56 1.97
C TRP A 211 3.92 2.16 0.78
N GLU A 212 4.52 3.15 0.15
CA GLU A 212 3.95 3.87 -0.99
C GLU A 212 5.01 4.05 -2.08
N ARG A 213 4.58 4.10 -3.34
CA ARG A 213 5.43 4.59 -4.44
C ARG A 213 5.04 6.02 -4.77
N SER A 214 6.04 6.91 -4.86
CA SER A 214 5.83 8.26 -5.39
C SER A 214 5.44 8.19 -6.88
N PRO A 215 4.94 9.31 -7.46
CA PRO A 215 4.68 9.37 -8.90
C PRO A 215 5.91 9.03 -9.76
N LYS A 216 7.12 9.27 -9.25
CA LYS A 216 8.40 8.91 -9.88
C LYS A 216 8.83 7.46 -9.63
N GLY A 217 7.98 6.64 -9.01
CA GLY A 217 8.19 5.21 -8.79
C GLY A 217 9.04 4.85 -7.56
N ARG A 218 9.70 5.81 -6.90
CA ARG A 218 10.54 5.56 -5.73
C ARG A 218 9.70 5.15 -4.52
N LEU A 219 10.18 4.18 -3.75
CA LEU A 219 9.52 3.66 -2.55
C LEU A 219 9.71 4.61 -1.35
N HIS A 220 8.60 4.96 -0.72
CA HIS A 220 8.51 5.74 0.51
C HIS A 220 7.84 4.92 1.61
N PHE A 221 8.17 5.24 2.85
CA PHE A 221 7.46 4.77 4.03
C PHE A 221 6.89 5.97 4.79
N HIS A 222 5.57 6.08 4.81
CA HIS A 222 4.85 7.10 5.57
C HIS A 222 4.32 6.48 6.85
N ALA A 223 4.60 7.10 7.99
CA ALA A 223 4.23 6.54 9.27
C ALA A 223 3.98 7.58 10.36
N LEU A 224 3.07 7.26 11.27
CA LEU A 224 2.94 7.90 12.57
C LEU A 224 3.89 7.23 13.55
N PHE A 225 4.78 8.00 14.18
CA PHE A 225 5.71 7.55 15.22
C PHE A 225 5.36 8.19 16.56
N TYR A 226 5.47 7.39 17.61
CA TYR A 226 5.63 7.84 18.98
C TYR A 226 7.08 7.60 19.36
N ILE A 227 7.79 8.69 19.61
CA ILE A 227 9.20 8.68 20.00
C ILE A 227 9.28 9.25 21.42
N PRO A 228 9.61 8.43 22.43
CA PRO A 228 9.81 8.93 23.78
C PRO A 228 10.95 9.94 23.87
N ASN A 229 10.83 10.89 24.79
CA ASN A 229 11.84 11.94 25.00
C ASN A 229 13.23 11.33 25.27
N GLY A 230 14.27 11.91 24.67
CA GLY A 230 15.66 11.44 24.82
C GLY A 230 16.00 10.14 24.07
N THR A 231 15.05 9.52 23.35
CA THR A 231 15.29 8.26 22.64
C THR A 231 15.60 8.43 21.14
N MET A 232 15.37 9.62 20.60
CA MET A 232 15.62 9.98 19.20
C MET A 232 17.06 9.63 18.80
N PRO A 233 17.28 8.79 17.77
CA PRO A 233 18.62 8.53 17.28
C PRO A 233 19.12 9.70 16.43
N GLY A 234 20.40 10.05 16.57
CA GLY A 234 20.96 11.21 15.87
C GLY A 234 20.28 12.51 16.28
N GLU A 235 20.33 13.49 15.39
CA GLU A 235 19.85 14.85 15.65
C GLU A 235 18.82 15.25 14.60
N LEU A 236 17.77 15.95 15.05
CA LEU A 236 16.84 16.63 14.16
C LEU A 236 17.44 17.97 13.75
N PHE A 237 17.41 18.27 12.46
CA PHE A 237 17.88 19.54 11.93
C PHE A 237 16.93 20.06 10.86
N THR A 238 16.81 21.39 10.78
CA THR A 238 15.98 22.04 9.76
C THR A 238 16.79 22.19 8.48
N LYS A 239 16.27 21.65 7.39
CA LYS A 239 16.80 21.84 6.04
C LYS A 239 15.82 22.67 5.21
N ARG A 240 16.33 23.74 4.61
CA ARG A 240 15.57 24.54 3.65
C ARG A 240 15.68 23.88 2.28
N ASP A 241 14.57 23.33 1.80
CA ASP A 241 14.48 22.66 0.51
C ASP A 241 13.48 23.38 -0.39
N TYR A 242 13.70 23.32 -1.70
CA TYR A 242 12.72 23.77 -2.68
C TYR A 242 11.71 22.66 -2.93
N ASN A 243 10.43 23.00 -2.90
CA ASN A 243 9.34 22.11 -3.22
C ASN A 243 8.80 22.51 -4.62
N LEU A 244 9.37 21.99 -5.72
CA LEU A 244 8.86 21.95 -7.12
C LEU A 244 7.40 21.51 -7.22
N SER A 245 6.81 20.87 -6.22
CA SER A 245 5.39 20.54 -6.22
C SER A 245 4.50 21.78 -6.00
N THR A 246 4.94 22.66 -5.11
CA THR A 246 4.29 23.94 -4.78
C THR A 246 5.04 25.14 -5.36
N PHE A 247 6.15 24.88 -6.03
CA PHE A 247 7.16 25.83 -6.51
C PHE A 247 7.62 26.82 -5.44
N LYS A 248 7.77 26.37 -4.18
CA LYS A 248 8.08 27.21 -3.01
C LYS A 248 9.18 26.63 -2.14
N MET A 249 9.97 27.50 -1.52
CA MET A 249 10.90 27.10 -0.47
C MET A 249 10.13 26.66 0.78
N GLN A 250 10.52 25.52 1.33
CA GLN A 250 9.94 24.94 2.53
C GLN A 250 11.04 24.51 3.50
N ASN A 251 10.77 24.68 4.79
CA ASN A 251 11.64 24.13 5.83
C ASN A 251 11.14 22.72 6.16
N THR A 252 12.00 21.73 5.98
CA THR A 252 11.75 20.34 6.38
C THR A 252 12.64 20.00 7.57
N VAL A 253 12.12 19.24 8.52
CA VAL A 253 12.93 18.74 9.64
C VAL A 253 13.37 17.34 9.30
N GLN A 254 14.68 17.12 9.25
CA GLN A 254 15.27 15.83 8.88
C GLN A 254 16.07 15.26 10.03
N ASN A 255 16.37 13.95 9.97
CA ASN A 255 17.14 13.26 10.99
C ASN A 255 18.46 12.72 10.44
N THR A 256 19.57 13.02 11.12
CA THR A 256 20.92 12.61 10.67
C THR A 256 21.11 11.09 10.64
N PHE A 257 20.57 10.36 11.63
CA PHE A 257 20.66 8.89 11.69
C PHE A 257 19.87 8.21 10.58
N PHE A 258 18.63 8.63 10.31
CA PHE A 258 17.84 8.04 9.23
C PHE A 258 18.40 8.40 7.85
N ASN A 259 18.86 9.65 7.68
CA ASN A 259 19.48 10.13 6.44
C ASN A 259 20.71 9.30 6.05
N SER A 260 21.64 9.12 6.99
CA SER A 260 22.86 8.34 6.75
C SER A 260 22.60 6.86 6.47
N ARG A 261 21.59 6.28 7.12
CA ARG A 261 21.35 4.83 7.05
C ARG A 261 20.44 4.40 5.91
N PHE A 262 19.45 5.22 5.58
CA PHE A 262 18.39 4.86 4.62
C PHE A 262 18.31 5.83 3.45
N GLY A 263 18.51 7.13 3.70
CA GLY A 263 18.23 8.20 2.76
C GLY A 263 17.29 9.24 3.39
N ARG A 264 16.82 10.20 2.59
CA ARG A 264 16.04 11.36 3.06
C ARG A 264 14.92 10.95 4.03
N SER A 265 14.88 11.63 5.16
CA SER A 265 13.85 11.52 6.18
C SER A 265 13.25 12.89 6.47
N ASP A 266 11.93 12.96 6.53
CA ASP A 266 11.19 14.17 6.89
C ASP A 266 10.32 13.85 8.12
N PHE A 267 10.51 14.61 9.20
CA PHE A 267 9.85 14.46 10.50
C PHE A 267 8.97 15.67 10.76
N GLU A 268 7.67 15.52 10.58
CA GLU A 268 6.69 16.56 10.89
C GLU A 268 6.14 16.31 12.29
N GLU A 269 6.23 17.29 13.17
CA GLU A 269 5.60 17.19 14.48
C GLU A 269 4.08 17.14 14.35
N VAL A 270 3.52 16.04 14.84
CA VAL A 270 2.09 15.89 14.98
C VAL A 270 1.75 16.44 16.35
N ASP A 271 1.34 17.69 16.34
CA ASP A 271 0.84 18.35 17.52
C ASP A 271 -0.32 17.53 18.11
N LYS A 272 -0.55 17.59 19.44
CA LYS A 272 -1.65 16.86 20.11
C LYS A 272 -3.05 17.25 19.60
N ASN A 273 -3.10 18.23 18.70
CA ASN A 273 -4.29 18.66 17.99
C ASN A 273 -4.84 17.52 17.11
N LEU A 274 -6.01 16.99 17.49
CA LEU A 274 -6.74 15.91 16.80
C LEU A 274 -6.87 16.11 15.29
N LEU A 275 -6.95 17.37 14.82
CA LEU A 275 -7.02 17.71 13.41
C LEU A 275 -5.78 17.26 12.62
N ARG A 276 -4.58 17.40 13.19
CA ARG A 276 -3.32 17.01 12.51
C ARG A 276 -3.18 15.49 12.47
N ILE A 277 -3.49 14.80 13.56
CA ILE A 277 -3.58 13.34 13.58
C ILE A 277 -4.60 12.88 12.53
N GLY A 278 -5.78 13.50 12.46
CA GLY A 278 -6.81 13.20 11.48
C GLY A 278 -6.32 13.34 10.04
N ASN A 279 -5.57 14.41 9.73
CA ASN A 279 -4.98 14.61 8.41
C ASN A 279 -3.92 13.55 8.08
N SER A 280 -3.01 13.24 9.00
CA SER A 280 -1.99 12.19 8.82
C SER A 280 -2.61 10.80 8.68
N VAL A 281 -3.66 10.51 9.45
CA VAL A 281 -4.43 9.26 9.34
C VAL A 281 -5.13 9.19 7.99
N ALA A 282 -5.82 10.25 7.57
CA ALA A 282 -6.48 10.32 6.28
C ALA A 282 -5.48 10.14 5.11
N TYR A 283 -4.30 10.74 5.24
CA TYR A 283 -3.22 10.60 4.27
C TYR A 283 -2.79 9.14 4.14
N ILE A 284 -2.48 8.44 5.25
CA ILE A 284 -2.09 7.01 5.20
C ILE A 284 -3.23 6.14 4.65
N LEU A 285 -4.48 6.42 5.04
CA LEU A 285 -5.65 5.67 4.59
C LEU A 285 -5.90 5.79 3.07
N LYS A 286 -5.59 6.95 2.47
CA LYS A 286 -5.67 7.19 1.01
C LYS A 286 -4.89 6.13 0.23
N TYR A 287 -3.74 5.71 0.75
CA TYR A 287 -2.87 4.74 0.06
C TYR A 287 -3.29 3.30 0.25
N ILE A 288 -4.02 2.97 1.32
CA ILE A 288 -4.63 1.64 1.50
C ILE A 288 -5.62 1.35 0.38
N GLU A 289 -6.41 2.35 0.00
CA GLU A 289 -7.43 2.22 -1.05
C GLU A 289 -6.80 2.08 -2.44
N LYS A 290 -5.68 2.76 -2.68
CA LYS A 290 -4.99 2.75 -3.99
C LYS A 290 -4.12 1.52 -4.21
N THR A 291 -3.22 1.19 -3.27
CA THR A 291 -2.19 0.16 -3.51
C THR A 291 -2.57 -1.21 -2.97
N GLY A 292 -3.60 -1.29 -2.12
CA GLY A 292 -4.00 -2.53 -1.45
C GLY A 292 -3.00 -3.03 -0.40
N GLU A 293 -1.90 -2.30 -0.18
CA GLU A 293 -0.82 -2.63 0.74
C GLU A 293 -1.32 -2.82 2.18
N LYS A 294 -0.54 -3.58 2.96
CA LYS A 294 -0.82 -3.80 4.39
C LYS A 294 -0.07 -2.76 5.21
N PHE A 295 -0.77 -2.15 6.17
CA PHE A 295 -0.13 -1.28 7.15
C PHE A 295 0.85 -2.09 8.01
N VAL A 296 1.98 -1.47 8.33
CA VAL A 296 3.05 -2.00 9.18
C VAL A 296 3.02 -1.22 10.49
N TYR A 297 3.08 -1.92 11.62
CA TYR A 297 2.95 -1.28 12.92
C TYR A 297 3.69 -2.07 14.00
N SER A 298 4.08 -1.39 15.08
CA SER A 298 4.71 -2.01 16.24
C SER A 298 3.75 -2.97 16.96
N ARG A 299 4.30 -3.92 17.72
CA ARG A 299 3.50 -4.80 18.57
C ARG A 299 2.92 -4.00 19.74
N GLY A 300 1.93 -4.57 20.42
CA GLY A 300 1.36 -3.96 21.62
C GLY A 300 0.52 -2.69 21.38
N LEU A 301 0.04 -2.46 20.16
CA LEU A 301 -0.90 -1.38 19.85
C LEU A 301 -2.34 -1.91 19.93
N PRO A 302 -3.05 -1.86 21.07
CA PRO A 302 -4.45 -2.26 21.12
C PRO A 302 -5.34 -1.36 20.26
N MET A 303 -6.45 -1.92 19.78
CA MET A 303 -7.52 -1.18 19.10
C MET A 303 -8.59 -0.66 20.08
N TYR A 304 -8.70 -1.32 21.25
CA TYR A 304 -9.63 -0.98 22.31
C TYR A 304 -8.90 -1.06 23.64
N LEU A 305 -9.30 -0.23 24.59
CA LEU A 305 -9.13 -0.51 26.01
C LEU A 305 -10.28 -1.41 26.46
N ILE A 306 -10.03 -2.28 27.43
CA ILE A 306 -11.06 -3.07 28.09
C ILE A 306 -11.12 -2.55 29.52
N SER A 307 -12.28 -2.02 29.91
CA SER A 307 -12.52 -1.49 31.24
C SER A 307 -13.98 -1.67 31.62
N ASP A 308 -14.26 -1.69 32.91
CA ASP A 308 -15.62 -1.49 33.40
C ASP A 308 -15.95 0.01 33.31
N VAL A 309 -17.21 0.33 33.02
CA VAL A 309 -17.73 1.70 32.84
C VAL A 309 -18.99 1.85 33.67
N GLU A 310 -19.06 2.89 34.51
CA GLU A 310 -20.27 3.18 35.29
C GLU A 310 -21.36 3.78 34.40
N GLU A 311 -22.62 3.60 34.80
CA GLU A 311 -23.75 4.13 34.00
C GLU A 311 -23.74 5.66 33.97
N ASP A 312 -23.34 6.30 35.06
CA ASP A 312 -23.26 7.76 35.20
C ASP A 312 -22.16 8.40 34.31
N ASP A 313 -21.17 7.62 33.86
CA ASP A 313 -20.08 8.08 32.99
C ASP A 313 -20.46 8.05 31.49
N VAL A 314 -21.65 7.54 31.14
CA VAL A 314 -22.10 7.39 29.76
C VAL A 314 -23.05 8.53 29.37
N ALA A 315 -22.61 9.39 28.45
CA ALA A 315 -23.51 10.32 27.77
C ALA A 315 -24.35 9.55 26.73
N THR A 316 -25.66 9.50 26.92
CA THR A 316 -26.64 8.84 26.03
C THR A 316 -27.29 9.78 25.04
#